data_AF-A0A924YIJ7-F1
#
_entry.id   AF-A0A924YIJ7-F1
#
_cell.length_a   1.000
_cell.length_b   1.000
_cell.length_c   1.000
_cell.angle_alpha   90.00
_cell.angle_beta   90.00
_cell.angle_gamma   90.00
#
_symmetry.space_group_name_H-M   'P 1'
#
loop_
_entity.id
_entity.type
_entity.pdbx_description
1 polymer ?
#
loop_
_entity_poly.entity_id
_entity_poly.type
_entity_poly.pdbx_seq_one_letter_code
_entity_poly.pdbx_strand_id
1 'polypeptide(L)'
;MEANTASPVQPWLNAIGSRYFLDWLQQQRCSLAFTTYQTGKLFLVGRKSASGAVVPTSEADQALSIFERTYNHCMGMCASPDGRTIWLSSRYQIWRLEQAPANAVPYRPAEGTATEGDESQQPPQWVGRGYDIAYIPRVGYTT
;
A
#
# COMPACT_ATOMS: atom_id res chain seq x y z
N MET A 1 21.88 33.49 -7.54
CA MET A 1 21.17 33.36 -6.26
C MET A 1 20.03 32.40 -6.48
N GLU A 2 20.11 31.26 -5.80
CA GLU A 2 19.39 30.01 -6.07
C GLU A 2 17.88 30.12 -5.88
N ALA A 3 17.13 29.48 -6.77
CA ALA A 3 15.71 29.24 -6.61
C ALA A 3 15.52 27.99 -5.72
N ASN A 4 15.21 28.19 -4.45
CA ASN A 4 14.68 27.12 -3.59
C ASN A 4 13.18 27.34 -3.39
N THR A 5 12.38 27.02 -4.40
CA THR A 5 10.95 26.76 -4.21
C THR A 5 10.79 25.32 -3.76
N ALA A 6 11.01 25.10 -2.46
CA ALA A 6 10.57 23.88 -1.79
C ALA A 6 9.06 23.73 -1.99
N SER A 7 8.65 22.73 -2.77
CA SER A 7 7.24 22.35 -2.89
C SER A 7 6.69 22.03 -1.50
N PRO A 8 5.52 22.56 -1.12
CA PRO A 8 4.96 22.29 0.21
C PRO A 8 4.57 20.80 0.28
N VAL A 9 5.31 20.02 1.08
CA VAL A 9 4.93 18.64 1.45
C VAL A 9 3.82 18.74 2.50
N GLN A 10 2.60 19.07 2.07
CA GLN A 10 1.41 18.83 2.86
C GLN A 10 0.88 17.42 2.56
N PRO A 11 0.29 16.71 3.53
CA PRO A 11 -0.33 15.43 3.24
C PRO A 11 -1.55 15.72 2.36
N TRP A 12 -1.45 15.41 1.08
CA TRP A 12 -2.54 15.59 0.11
C TRP A 12 -3.78 14.74 0.43
N LEU A 13 -3.66 13.85 1.43
CA LEU A 13 -4.72 13.04 1.99
C LEU A 13 -4.79 13.23 3.51
N ASN A 14 -5.95 13.65 4.01
CA ASN A 14 -6.30 13.59 5.44
C ASN A 14 -7.49 12.65 5.60
N ALA A 15 -7.36 11.64 6.46
CA ALA A 15 -8.37 10.64 6.69
C ALA A 15 -8.56 10.41 8.18
N ILE A 16 -9.83 10.39 8.59
CA ILE A 16 -10.24 10.26 9.99
C ILE A 16 -11.21 9.09 10.07
N GLY A 17 -10.96 8.17 10.99
CA GLY A 17 -11.86 7.05 11.28
C GLY A 17 -12.82 7.40 12.42
N SER A 18 -13.95 6.69 12.50
CA SER A 18 -14.80 6.75 13.69
C SER A 18 -14.07 6.13 14.90
N ARG A 19 -14.47 6.51 16.11
CA ARG A 19 -13.80 6.15 17.38
C ARG A 19 -13.45 4.67 17.52
N TYR A 20 -14.32 3.77 17.05
CA TYR A 20 -14.16 2.31 17.17
C TYR A 20 -13.86 1.61 15.84
N PHE A 21 -13.49 2.37 14.80
CA PHE A 21 -13.27 1.80 13.48
C PHE A 21 -12.13 0.77 13.46
N LEU A 22 -11.01 1.06 14.15
CA LEU A 22 -9.87 0.15 14.23
C LEU A 22 -10.20 -1.13 15.02
N ASP A 23 -10.98 -1.00 16.11
CA ASP A 23 -11.46 -2.15 16.88
C ASP A 23 -12.42 -3.00 16.07
N TRP A 24 -13.30 -2.38 15.30
CA TRP A 24 -14.19 -3.08 14.39
C TRP A 24 -13.39 -3.87 13.33
N LEU A 25 -12.39 -3.24 12.70
CA LEU A 25 -11.49 -3.93 11.76
C LEU A 25 -10.76 -5.11 12.43
N GLN A 26 -10.32 -4.95 13.69
CA GLN A 26 -9.72 -6.04 14.46
C GLN A 26 -10.70 -7.20 14.65
N GLN A 27 -11.90 -6.89 15.12
CA GLN A 27 -12.94 -7.88 15.45
C GLN A 27 -13.38 -8.64 14.21
N GLN A 28 -13.56 -7.95 13.09
CA GLN A 28 -13.93 -8.57 11.81
C GLN A 28 -12.74 -9.23 11.09
N ARG A 29 -11.51 -9.04 11.59
CA ARG A 29 -10.26 -9.54 10.99
C ARG A 29 -10.15 -9.18 9.51
N CYS A 30 -10.53 -7.94 9.18
CA CYS A 30 -10.62 -7.50 7.79
C CYS A 30 -9.82 -6.22 7.55
N SER A 31 -9.61 -5.94 6.27
CA SER A 31 -9.08 -4.69 5.75
C SER A 31 -9.96 -4.28 4.57
N LEU A 32 -9.97 -2.99 4.25
CA LEU A 32 -10.80 -2.46 3.18
C LEU A 32 -9.94 -2.13 1.96
N ALA A 33 -10.43 -2.51 0.78
CA ALA A 33 -9.92 -2.04 -0.49
C ALA A 33 -11.07 -1.38 -1.23
N PHE A 34 -10.86 -0.18 -1.76
CA PHE A 34 -11.86 0.48 -2.60
C PHE A 34 -11.21 1.43 -3.59
N THR A 35 -11.94 1.73 -4.65
CA THR A 35 -11.48 2.61 -5.71
C THR A 35 -12.36 3.84 -5.83
N THR A 36 -11.76 4.93 -6.30
CA THR A 36 -12.48 6.15 -6.65
C THR A 36 -12.41 6.34 -8.17
N TYR A 37 -13.56 6.37 -8.83
CA TYR A 37 -13.61 6.42 -10.29
C TYR A 37 -13.00 7.71 -10.86
N GLN A 38 -13.37 8.85 -10.29
CA GLN A 38 -12.98 10.18 -10.80
C GLN A 38 -11.49 10.47 -10.60
N THR A 39 -10.95 10.12 -9.43
CA THR A 39 -9.55 10.39 -9.08
C THR A 39 -8.62 9.23 -9.41
N GLY A 40 -9.15 8.10 -9.87
CA GLY A 40 -8.38 6.91 -10.24
C GLY A 40 -7.53 6.35 -9.09
N LYS A 41 -7.95 6.55 -7.84
CA LYS A 41 -7.20 6.08 -6.67
C LYS A 41 -7.72 4.72 -6.22
N LEU A 42 -6.80 3.78 -6.02
CA LEU A 42 -6.99 2.61 -5.19
C LEU A 42 -6.56 2.95 -3.77
N PHE A 43 -7.45 2.76 -2.80
CA PHE A 43 -7.16 2.85 -1.38
C PHE A 43 -7.12 1.45 -0.77
N LEU A 44 -6.10 1.21 0.05
CA LEU A 44 -5.96 0.05 0.91
C LEU A 44 -5.92 0.57 2.35
N VAL A 45 -6.94 0.23 3.12
CA VAL A 45 -7.14 0.71 4.48
C VAL A 45 -7.12 -0.47 5.44
N GLY A 46 -6.35 -0.34 6.50
CA GLY A 46 -6.23 -1.36 7.51
C GLY A 46 -5.71 -0.80 8.82
N ARG A 47 -5.08 -1.69 9.58
CA ARG A 47 -4.48 -1.37 10.87
C ARG A 47 -2.97 -1.49 10.73
N LYS A 48 -2.22 -0.69 11.49
CA LYS A 48 -0.78 -0.86 11.68
C LYS A 48 -0.44 -0.68 13.15
N SER A 49 0.68 -1.26 13.55
CA SER A 49 1.25 -1.01 14.87
C SER A 49 1.85 0.39 14.92
N ALA A 50 1.37 1.23 15.84
CA ALA A 50 1.90 2.58 16.07
C ALA A 50 3.30 2.53 16.69
N SER A 51 3.58 1.54 17.53
CA SER A 51 4.89 1.32 18.17
C SER A 51 5.82 0.38 17.39
N GLY A 52 5.34 -0.24 16.30
CA GLY A 52 6.11 -1.20 15.52
C GLY A 52 6.20 -2.60 16.14
N ALA A 53 5.57 -2.83 17.30
CA ALA A 53 5.45 -4.14 17.91
C ALA A 53 4.46 -5.04 17.12
N VAL A 54 4.79 -6.32 16.98
CA VAL A 54 4.00 -7.33 16.22
C VAL A 54 2.62 -7.58 16.85
N VAL A 55 2.47 -7.33 18.15
CA VAL A 55 1.18 -7.45 18.86
C VAL A 55 0.89 -6.13 19.57
N PRO A 56 -0.17 -5.39 19.20
CA PRO A 56 -0.55 -4.17 19.91
C PRO A 56 -0.99 -4.53 21.33
N THR A 57 -0.38 -3.89 22.33
CA THR A 57 -0.63 -4.21 23.76
C THR A 57 -1.68 -3.27 24.36
N SER A 58 -2.01 -2.17 23.68
CA SER A 58 -3.04 -1.22 24.05
C SER A 58 -3.73 -0.62 22.82
N GLU A 59 -4.90 0.00 23.00
CA GLU A 59 -5.56 0.77 21.92
C GLU A 59 -4.68 1.91 21.40
N ALA A 60 -3.84 2.50 22.25
CA ALA A 60 -2.89 3.55 21.89
C ALA A 60 -1.76 3.06 20.96
N ASP A 61 -1.52 1.74 20.89
CA ASP A 61 -0.56 1.12 19.96
C ASP A 61 -1.16 0.86 18.57
N GLN A 62 -2.43 1.19 18.34
CA GLN A 62 -3.07 1.01 17.03
C GLN A 62 -3.09 2.31 16.25
N ALA A 63 -2.69 2.25 14.99
CA ALA A 63 -2.84 3.36 14.06
C ALA A 63 -3.57 2.92 12.78
N LEU A 64 -4.29 3.88 12.18
CA LEU A 64 -4.90 3.70 10.88
C LEU A 64 -3.79 3.57 9.82
N SER A 65 -3.86 2.49 9.04
CA SER A 65 -3.06 2.30 7.84
C SER A 65 -3.86 2.76 6.65
N ILE A 66 -3.32 3.69 5.86
CA ILE A 66 -3.86 4.04 4.56
C ILE A 66 -2.72 4.04 3.56
N PHE A 67 -2.88 3.25 2.52
CA PHE A 67 -2.03 3.25 1.37
C PHE A 67 -2.88 3.58 0.14
N GLU A 68 -2.32 4.40 -0.74
CA GLU A 68 -2.99 4.79 -1.95
C GLU A 68 -2.08 4.63 -3.17
N ARG A 69 -2.69 4.28 -4.28
CA ARG A 69 -2.03 4.20 -5.58
C ARG A 69 -2.92 4.80 -6.64
N THR A 70 -2.30 5.52 -7.58
CA THR A 70 -3.01 6.18 -8.68
C THR A 70 -2.94 5.33 -9.95
N TYR A 71 -4.06 5.22 -10.64
CA TYR A 71 -4.22 4.54 -11.91
C TYR A 71 -4.99 5.43 -12.89
N ASN A 72 -4.83 5.19 -14.19
CA ASN A 72 -5.59 5.86 -15.24
C ASN A 72 -7.05 5.36 -15.23
N HIS A 73 -7.88 5.95 -14.37
CA HIS A 73 -9.20 5.47 -13.96
C HIS A 73 -9.17 4.08 -13.30
N CYS A 74 -10.16 3.84 -12.45
CA CYS A 74 -10.45 2.52 -11.89
C CYS A 74 -11.85 2.13 -12.39
N MET A 75 -11.94 1.19 -13.32
CA MET A 75 -13.20 0.80 -13.98
C MET A 75 -13.87 -0.41 -13.32
N GLY A 76 -13.17 -1.08 -12.43
CA GLY A 76 -13.66 -2.25 -11.70
C GLY A 76 -12.55 -2.88 -10.87
N MET A 77 -12.95 -3.57 -9.81
CA MET A 77 -12.04 -4.29 -8.93
C MET A 77 -12.73 -5.58 -8.45
N CYS A 78 -11.97 -6.66 -8.37
CA CYS A 78 -12.38 -7.86 -7.67
C CYS A 78 -11.21 -8.44 -6.89
N ALA A 79 -11.52 -9.18 -5.83
CA ALA A 79 -10.55 -9.91 -5.03
C ALA A 79 -10.78 -11.41 -5.16
N SER A 80 -9.73 -12.20 -5.01
CA SER A 80 -9.85 -13.65 -4.88
C SER A 80 -10.58 -14.00 -3.57
N PRO A 81 -11.24 -15.16 -3.50
CA PRO A 81 -11.94 -15.58 -2.28
C PRO A 81 -11.06 -15.66 -1.03
N ASP A 82 -9.76 -15.95 -1.21
CA ASP A 82 -8.76 -16.00 -0.15
C ASP A 82 -8.10 -14.64 0.16
N GLY A 83 -8.48 -13.59 -0.58
CA GLY A 83 -7.96 -12.23 -0.43
C GLY A 83 -6.52 -12.03 -0.90
N ARG A 84 -5.85 -13.06 -1.42
CA ARG A 84 -4.43 -12.96 -1.80
C ARG A 84 -4.19 -12.19 -3.09
N THR A 85 -5.18 -12.13 -3.96
CA THR A 85 -5.07 -11.43 -5.24
C THR A 85 -6.17 -10.38 -5.36
N ILE A 86 -5.79 -9.17 -5.80
CA ILE A 86 -6.73 -8.14 -6.23
C ILE A 86 -6.50 -7.90 -7.72
N TRP A 87 -7.55 -8.03 -8.52
CA TRP A 87 -7.56 -7.56 -9.90
C TRP A 87 -8.20 -6.18 -9.96
N LEU A 88 -7.54 -5.25 -10.64
CA LEU A 88 -8.01 -3.90 -10.86
C LEU A 88 -7.98 -3.60 -12.36
N SER A 89 -9.12 -3.24 -12.95
CA SER A 89 -9.16 -2.71 -14.30
C SER A 89 -8.93 -1.21 -14.29
N SER A 90 -7.93 -0.76 -15.04
CA SER A 90 -7.75 0.63 -15.43
C SER A 90 -8.22 0.85 -16.86
N ARG A 91 -8.23 2.10 -17.32
CA ARG A 91 -8.65 2.48 -18.67
C ARG A 91 -7.98 1.65 -19.79
N TYR A 92 -6.74 1.25 -19.60
CA TYR A 92 -5.95 0.59 -20.65
C TYR A 92 -5.33 -0.74 -20.22
N GLN A 93 -5.40 -1.10 -18.94
CA GLN A 93 -4.66 -2.24 -18.39
C GLN A 93 -5.48 -2.95 -17.32
N ILE A 94 -5.21 -4.25 -17.15
CA ILE A 94 -5.64 -5.00 -15.96
C ILE A 94 -4.41 -5.22 -15.09
N TRP A 95 -4.52 -4.84 -13.83
CA TRP A 95 -3.49 -5.01 -12.83
C TRP A 95 -3.82 -6.19 -11.95
N ARG A 96 -2.86 -7.12 -11.80
CA ARG A 96 -2.90 -8.18 -10.81
C ARG A 96 -1.99 -7.78 -9.66
N LEU A 97 -2.59 -7.56 -8.49
CA LEU A 97 -1.91 -7.22 -7.26
C LEU A 97 -1.87 -8.46 -6.38
N GLU A 98 -0.66 -8.89 -5.99
CA GLU A 98 -0.47 -10.06 -5.15
C GLU A 98 -0.10 -9.65 -3.73
N GLN A 99 -0.70 -10.35 -2.77
CA GLN A 99 -0.34 -10.25 -1.37
C GLN A 99 1.11 -10.71 -1.17
N ALA A 100 1.87 -9.90 -0.46
CA ALA A 100 3.20 -10.23 0.00
C ALA A 100 3.40 -9.75 1.44
N PRO A 101 4.33 -10.35 2.19
CA PRO A 101 4.80 -9.76 3.44
C PRO A 101 5.26 -8.31 3.22
N ALA A 102 4.98 -7.41 4.16
CA ALA A 102 5.33 -5.99 3.98
C ALA A 102 6.84 -5.73 3.85
N ASN A 103 7.68 -6.64 4.37
CA ASN A 103 9.14 -6.61 4.21
C ASN A 103 9.62 -7.20 2.87
N ALA A 104 8.72 -7.71 2.03
CA ALA A 104 9.09 -8.23 0.72
C ALA A 104 9.55 -7.08 -0.19
N VAL A 105 10.79 -7.15 -0.66
CA VAL A 105 11.34 -6.21 -1.64
C VAL A 105 10.88 -6.67 -3.04
N PRO A 106 10.13 -5.85 -3.79
CA PRO A 106 9.52 -6.25 -5.07
C PRO A 106 10.53 -6.59 -6.17
N TYR A 107 11.72 -5.99 -6.11
CA TYR A 107 12.77 -6.10 -7.11
C TYR A 107 14.11 -6.31 -6.42
N ARG A 108 14.80 -7.41 -6.76
CA ARG A 108 16.22 -7.60 -6.47
C ARG A 108 16.91 -7.66 -7.82
N PRO A 109 17.83 -6.74 -8.16
CA PRO A 109 18.60 -6.86 -9.38
C PRO A 109 19.42 -8.16 -9.35
N ALA A 110 19.72 -8.71 -10.53
CA ALA A 110 20.62 -9.86 -10.64
C ALA A 110 22.00 -9.49 -10.08
N GLU A 111 22.68 -10.46 -9.47
CA GLU A 111 24.02 -10.23 -8.92
C GLU A 111 24.95 -9.70 -10.04
N GLY A 112 25.57 -8.54 -9.82
CA GLY A 112 26.53 -7.93 -10.75
C GLY A 112 25.99 -6.85 -11.70
N THR A 113 24.70 -6.51 -11.68
CA THR A 113 24.13 -5.44 -12.54
C THR A 113 23.81 -4.12 -11.80
N ALA A 114 24.17 -4.02 -10.53
CA ALA A 114 23.93 -2.83 -9.73
C ALA A 114 24.96 -1.74 -10.06
N THR A 115 24.52 -0.67 -10.74
CA THR A 115 25.34 0.53 -10.97
C THR A 115 25.26 1.45 -9.74
N GLU A 116 26.35 2.11 -9.41
CA GLU A 116 26.41 3.11 -8.33
C GLU A 116 25.40 4.25 -8.62
N GLY A 117 24.40 4.43 -7.75
CA GLY A 117 23.32 5.41 -7.91
C GLY A 117 21.94 4.85 -8.32
N ASP A 118 21.77 3.54 -8.35
CA ASP A 118 20.49 2.90 -8.69
C ASP A 118 19.41 3.12 -7.60
N GLU A 119 18.51 4.09 -7.82
CA GLU A 119 17.34 4.37 -6.96
C GLU A 119 16.43 3.15 -6.76
N SER A 120 16.53 2.12 -7.63
CA SER A 120 15.80 0.86 -7.47
C SER A 120 16.29 0.00 -6.28
N GLN A 121 17.38 0.41 -5.62
CA GLN A 121 17.83 -0.16 -4.34
C GLN A 121 17.12 0.42 -3.11
N GLN A 122 16.40 1.55 -3.25
CA GLN A 122 15.67 2.13 -2.12
C GLN A 122 14.53 1.16 -1.75
N PRO A 123 14.47 0.68 -0.50
CA PRO A 123 13.37 -0.17 -0.07
C PRO A 123 12.06 0.60 -0.28
N PRO A 124 10.99 -0.08 -0.71
CA PRO A 124 9.72 0.60 -0.90
C PRO A 124 9.29 1.34 0.36
N GLN A 125 8.65 2.49 0.16
CA GLN A 125 8.27 3.41 1.24
C GLN A 125 7.43 2.79 2.38
N TRP A 126 6.81 1.62 2.17
CA TRP A 126 6.04 0.91 3.19
C TRP A 126 6.88 -0.01 4.09
N VAL A 127 8.11 -0.36 3.70
CA VAL A 127 8.99 -1.22 4.50
C VAL A 127 9.33 -0.52 5.83
N GLY A 128 9.24 -1.25 6.94
CA GLY A 128 9.55 -0.72 8.27
C GLY A 128 8.47 0.17 8.92
N ARG A 129 7.30 0.32 8.29
CA ARG A 129 6.20 1.17 8.80
C ARG A 129 5.14 0.43 9.63
N GLY A 130 5.47 -0.76 10.15
CA GLY A 130 4.58 -1.55 11.01
C GLY A 130 3.39 -2.20 10.29
N TYR A 131 3.52 -2.44 8.98
CA TYR A 131 2.55 -3.20 8.20
C TYR A 131 2.93 -4.70 8.20
N ASP A 132 1.92 -5.57 8.20
CA ASP A 132 2.13 -7.02 8.06
C ASP A 132 2.16 -7.46 6.59
N ILE A 133 1.30 -6.83 5.78
CA ILE A 133 1.01 -7.23 4.40
C ILE A 133 1.09 -6.02 3.46
N ALA A 134 1.57 -6.25 2.24
CA ALA A 134 1.53 -5.32 1.12
C ALA A 134 0.94 -5.99 -0.14
N TYR A 135 0.28 -5.21 -1.00
CA TYR A 135 -0.19 -5.65 -2.32
C TYR A 135 0.74 -5.12 -3.43
N ILE A 136 1.49 -6.05 -4.03
CA ILE A 136 2.54 -5.74 -5.00
C ILE A 136 2.01 -6.02 -6.42
N PRO A 137 2.09 -5.06 -7.35
CA PRO A 137 1.78 -5.31 -8.76
C PRO A 137 2.69 -6.39 -9.32
N ARG A 138 2.09 -7.38 -9.99
CA ARG A 138 2.82 -8.37 -10.78
C ARG A 138 2.55 -8.11 -12.26
N VAL A 139 3.63 -7.96 -13.02
CA VAL A 139 3.61 -7.86 -14.48
C VAL A 139 4.42 -9.04 -15.00
N GLY A 140 3.79 -9.90 -15.82
CA GLY A 140 4.45 -11.09 -16.37
C GLY A 140 4.28 -12.38 -15.56
N TYR A 141 4.79 -13.47 -16.17
CA TYR A 141 4.52 -14.90 -15.95
C TYR A 141 3.36 -15.29 -15.03
N THR A 142 2.24 -15.61 -15.69
CA THR A 142 1.32 -16.66 -15.27
C THR A 142 1.99 -18.01 -15.51
N THR A 143 2.36 -18.74 -14.46
CA THR A 143 2.45 -20.20 -14.54
C THR A 143 1.07 -20.79 -14.73
#